data_AF-A0A4Y9YCB7-F1
#
_entry.id   AF-A0A4Y9YCB7-F1
#
_cell.length_a   1.000
_cell.length_b   1.000
_cell.length_c   1.000
_cell.angle_alpha   90.00
_cell.angle_beta   90.00
_cell.angle_gamma   90.00
#
_symmetry.space_group_name_H-M   'P 1'
#
loop_
_entity.id
_entity.type
_entity.pdbx_description
1 polymer ?
#
loop_
_entity_poly.entity_id
_entity_poly.type
_entity_poly.pdbx_seq_one_letter_code
_entity_poly.pdbx_strand_id
1 'polypeptide(L)'
;MAPATQAVNTSERLQALRKLMSKPDYNVAAVVVPSEDQRKHLLDVHTTSLIGCAIITPTDAFLFTDGRYFLQAEKQLDRNWTLMRQGLPDVPTWQEFLWKVYISPNARGAVLTLSKKLPKCTRIGVDPTIVTASDADTIQKNLEPLESQLVSLKHNLVDLVWTNRPPRPTNGIYPLDLKYAGESHVQKITRLREEMRKKEMHAVVVNMLDEVAWLFNLRGSDIDYNPVFFAYAVLTPEKAHLFLNPAQIDDTLREHLGGHVDIHPYDSFFSYLRELGAEIGLHKKSRALVGDKASLAIVEAMGADNVVVARSPVADFKAVKNETEVEGFRQSHIRDGVALVRYFAWLEEQLNNGVELNECQVADQLEHYRAELDFFRGLSFPTISATGPNGAIIHYQPEPNDCAIVRRDQAG
;
A
#
# COMPACT_ATOMS: atom_id res chain seq x y z
N MET A 1 11.94 20.62 10.65
CA MET A 1 10.77 19.72 10.72
C MET A 1 9.57 20.58 11.02
N ALA A 2 8.57 20.60 10.13
CA ALA A 2 7.28 21.23 10.43
C ALA A 2 6.39 20.15 11.09
N PRO A 3 5.61 20.49 12.13
CA PRO A 3 4.67 19.54 12.75
C PRO A 3 3.63 19.06 11.71
N ALA A 4 3.03 17.87 11.87
CA ALA A 4 2.06 17.35 10.89
C ALA A 4 0.76 18.17 10.82
N THR A 5 0.65 19.23 11.62
CA THR A 5 -0.43 20.21 11.61
C THR A 5 -0.16 21.44 10.73
N GLN A 6 1.01 21.54 10.08
CA GLN A 6 1.33 22.64 9.18
C GLN A 6 1.32 22.22 7.71
N ALA A 7 0.79 23.13 6.87
CA ALA A 7 0.82 22.96 5.43
C ALA A 7 2.26 22.86 4.92
N VAL A 8 2.55 21.82 4.15
CA VAL A 8 3.85 21.62 3.53
C VAL A 8 3.91 22.46 2.26
N ASN A 9 4.92 23.34 2.15
CA ASN A 9 5.17 24.04 0.89
C ASN A 9 5.74 23.07 -0.16
N THR A 10 4.92 22.77 -1.18
CA THR A 10 5.21 21.85 -2.28
C THR A 10 5.60 22.57 -3.58
N SER A 11 5.70 23.90 -3.57
CA SER A 11 5.85 24.72 -4.78
C SER A 11 7.06 24.32 -5.63
N GLU A 12 8.23 24.14 -5.01
CA GLU A 12 9.46 23.78 -5.71
C GLU A 12 9.40 22.36 -6.30
N ARG A 13 8.81 21.41 -5.55
CA ARG A 13 8.66 20.02 -5.98
C ARG A 13 7.71 19.90 -7.17
N LEU A 14 6.55 20.59 -7.11
CA LEU A 14 5.61 20.66 -8.23
C LEU A 14 6.25 21.30 -9.45
N GLN A 15 7.04 22.37 -9.28
CA GLN A 15 7.75 23.00 -10.39
C GLN A 15 8.79 22.06 -11.02
N ALA A 16 9.57 21.34 -10.20
CA ALA A 16 10.54 20.37 -10.68
C ALA A 16 9.86 19.20 -11.43
N LEU A 17 8.76 18.67 -10.88
CA LEU A 17 7.97 17.61 -11.51
C LEU A 17 7.41 18.06 -12.86
N ARG A 18 6.81 19.26 -12.94
CA ARG A 18 6.28 19.84 -14.18
C ARG A 18 7.36 20.06 -15.25
N LYS A 19 8.59 20.42 -14.84
CA LYS A 19 9.75 20.50 -15.75
C LYS A 19 10.14 19.12 -16.31
N LEU A 20 9.97 18.04 -15.53
CA LEU A 20 10.18 16.68 -16.03
C LEU A 20 9.08 16.27 -17.01
N MET A 21 7.81 16.56 -16.69
CA MET A 21 6.66 16.22 -17.54
C MET A 21 6.79 16.75 -18.98
N SER A 22 7.39 17.93 -19.16
CA SER A 22 7.59 18.57 -20.47
C SER A 22 8.82 18.10 -21.23
N LYS A 23 9.71 17.28 -20.63
CA LYS A 23 10.88 16.76 -21.36
C LYS A 23 10.41 15.81 -22.48
N PRO A 24 11.10 15.81 -23.65
CA PRO A 24 10.74 14.94 -24.78
C PRO A 24 10.62 13.45 -24.43
N ASP A 25 11.45 12.97 -23.49
CA ASP A 25 11.45 11.56 -23.06
C ASP A 25 10.17 11.13 -22.34
N TYR A 26 9.43 12.07 -21.73
CA TYR A 26 8.17 11.80 -21.03
C TYR A 26 6.99 12.33 -21.83
N ASN A 27 6.99 13.65 -22.12
CA ASN A 27 5.98 14.36 -22.89
C ASN A 27 4.55 13.99 -22.46
N VAL A 28 4.19 14.36 -21.23
CA VAL A 28 2.89 14.05 -20.62
C VAL A 28 2.19 15.32 -20.13
N ALA A 29 0.87 15.39 -20.32
CA ALA A 29 0.04 16.51 -19.87
C ALA A 29 -0.58 16.29 -18.48
N ALA A 30 -0.46 15.08 -17.95
CA ALA A 30 -0.78 14.77 -16.56
C ALA A 30 0.12 13.63 -16.06
N VAL A 31 0.36 13.58 -14.76
CA VAL A 31 1.01 12.46 -14.07
C VAL A 31 0.11 12.00 -12.94
N VAL A 32 -0.14 10.69 -12.88
CA VAL A 32 -0.87 10.05 -11.78
C VAL A 32 0.13 9.47 -10.80
N VAL A 33 -0.06 9.77 -9.52
CA VAL A 33 0.76 9.30 -8.41
C VAL A 33 -0.15 8.70 -7.34
N PRO A 34 -0.50 7.40 -7.46
CA PRO A 34 -1.23 6.72 -6.40
C PRO A 34 -0.36 6.60 -5.15
N SER A 35 -0.98 6.46 -3.98
CA SER A 35 -0.29 6.21 -2.70
C SER A 35 0.08 4.75 -2.48
N GLU A 36 -0.05 3.90 -3.51
CA GLU A 36 0.24 2.47 -3.41
C GLU A 36 1.76 2.25 -3.41
N ASP A 37 2.33 2.28 -2.20
CA ASP A 37 3.72 2.04 -1.77
C ASP A 37 4.36 3.22 -0.99
N GLN A 38 5.62 3.05 -0.57
CA GLN A 38 6.38 4.03 0.22
C GLN A 38 6.62 5.37 -0.49
N ARG A 39 6.14 5.61 -1.72
CA ARG A 39 6.40 6.83 -2.50
C ARG A 39 5.46 8.02 -2.22
N LYS A 40 4.95 8.12 -0.98
CA LYS A 40 4.08 9.23 -0.51
C LYS A 40 4.74 10.62 -0.44
N HIS A 41 5.96 10.80 -0.94
CA HIS A 41 6.77 12.00 -0.67
C HIS A 41 6.47 13.24 -1.51
N LEU A 42 5.69 13.12 -2.60
CA LEU A 42 5.34 14.31 -3.39
C LEU A 42 4.63 15.38 -2.55
N LEU A 43 3.90 14.95 -1.53
CA LEU A 43 3.15 15.82 -0.61
C LEU A 43 3.96 16.23 0.64
N ASP A 44 5.12 15.62 0.90
CA ASP A 44 5.84 15.64 2.20
C ASP A 44 4.93 15.53 3.43
N VAL A 45 3.76 14.94 3.25
CA VAL A 45 2.82 14.81 4.34
C VAL A 45 3.46 13.79 5.27
N HIS A 46 4.01 14.27 6.37
CA HIS A 46 4.79 13.51 7.36
C HIS A 46 3.99 12.37 8.00
N THR A 47 2.70 12.25 7.67
CA THR A 47 1.85 11.18 8.15
C THR A 47 1.85 10.02 7.16
N THR A 48 2.36 8.90 7.63
CA THR A 48 2.15 7.56 7.08
C THR A 48 0.67 7.22 6.86
N SER A 49 -0.25 7.96 7.50
CA SER A 49 -1.69 7.70 7.49
C SER A 49 -2.42 8.16 6.23
N LEU A 50 -2.04 9.23 5.53
CA LEU A 50 -2.87 9.73 4.41
C LEU A 50 -2.89 8.74 3.23
N ILE A 51 -4.09 8.32 2.83
CA ILE A 51 -4.34 7.41 1.69
C ILE A 51 -5.00 8.23 0.59
N GLY A 52 -4.41 8.25 -0.61
CA GLY A 52 -5.00 8.97 -1.72
C GLY A 52 -4.35 8.75 -3.08
N CYS A 53 -4.78 9.50 -4.07
CA CYS A 53 -4.16 9.57 -5.39
C CYS A 53 -3.91 11.03 -5.76
N ALA A 54 -2.68 11.36 -6.14
CA ALA A 54 -2.35 12.68 -6.63
C ALA A 54 -2.37 12.71 -8.17
N ILE A 55 -2.93 13.77 -8.75
CA ILE A 55 -2.88 14.05 -10.18
C ILE A 55 -2.26 15.42 -10.38
N ILE A 56 -1.16 15.49 -11.12
CA ILE A 56 -0.43 16.73 -11.39
C ILE A 56 -0.53 17.04 -12.87
N THR A 57 -0.94 18.27 -13.20
CA THR A 57 -0.96 18.82 -14.55
C THR A 57 0.10 19.94 -14.66
N PRO A 58 0.35 20.48 -15.87
CA PRO A 58 1.23 21.64 -16.04
C PRO A 58 0.86 22.85 -15.18
N THR A 59 -0.40 22.98 -14.78
CA THR A 59 -0.93 24.15 -14.07
C THR A 59 -1.48 23.83 -12.68
N ASP A 60 -2.05 22.66 -12.48
CA ASP A 60 -2.84 22.30 -11.30
C ASP A 60 -2.29 21.04 -10.62
N ALA A 61 -2.71 20.82 -9.37
CA ALA A 61 -2.43 19.60 -8.61
C ALA A 61 -3.67 19.22 -7.80
N PHE A 62 -4.03 17.95 -7.82
CA PHE A 62 -5.23 17.40 -7.18
C PHE A 62 -4.84 16.28 -6.25
N LEU A 63 -5.45 16.24 -5.05
CA LEU A 63 -5.33 15.10 -4.14
C LEU A 63 -6.70 14.48 -3.91
N PHE A 64 -6.87 13.24 -4.34
CA PHE A 64 -8.06 12.43 -4.10
C PHE A 64 -7.87 11.62 -2.82
N THR A 65 -8.81 11.73 -1.89
CA THR A 65 -8.81 10.95 -0.65
C THR A 65 -10.25 10.73 -0.19
N ASP A 66 -10.46 9.78 0.73
CA ASP A 66 -11.76 9.53 1.36
C ASP A 66 -11.97 10.33 2.67
N GLY A 67 -13.19 10.22 3.21
CA GLY A 67 -13.67 10.98 4.36
C GLY A 67 -12.85 10.87 5.63
N ARG A 68 -12.05 9.81 5.79
CA ARG A 68 -11.18 9.62 6.97
C ARG A 68 -10.06 10.66 7.04
N TYR A 69 -9.67 11.24 5.91
CA TYR A 69 -8.51 12.14 5.80
C TYR A 69 -8.85 13.56 5.37
N PHE A 70 -10.13 13.92 5.23
CA PHE A 70 -10.54 15.26 4.80
C PHE A 70 -9.96 16.38 5.65
N LEU A 71 -10.17 16.32 6.97
CA LEU A 71 -9.69 17.33 7.92
C LEU A 71 -8.17 17.40 7.97
N GLN A 72 -7.53 16.24 7.87
CA GLN A 72 -6.07 16.12 7.86
C GLN A 72 -5.48 16.72 6.57
N ALA A 73 -6.03 16.39 5.41
CA ALA A 73 -5.59 16.91 4.13
C ALA A 73 -5.74 18.44 4.06
N GLU A 74 -6.82 19.01 4.59
CA GLU A 74 -7.01 20.47 4.65
C GLU A 74 -5.96 21.20 5.47
N LYS A 75 -5.43 20.56 6.52
CA LYS A 75 -4.36 21.14 7.35
C LYS A 75 -2.99 21.01 6.69
N GLN A 76 -2.77 19.95 5.91
CA GLN A 76 -1.44 19.56 5.43
C GLN A 76 -1.14 20.02 3.99
N LEU A 77 -2.17 20.22 3.18
CA LEU A 77 -2.03 20.73 1.82
C LEU A 77 -1.76 22.25 1.81
N ASP A 78 -0.78 22.68 1.02
CA ASP A 78 -0.65 24.10 0.68
C ASP A 78 -1.65 24.53 -0.40
N ARG A 79 -1.62 25.82 -0.73
CA ARG A 79 -2.50 26.45 -1.74
C ARG A 79 -2.34 25.93 -3.17
N ASN A 80 -1.32 25.13 -3.47
CA ASN A 80 -1.11 24.58 -4.81
C ASN A 80 -2.04 23.41 -5.11
N TRP A 81 -2.63 22.81 -4.08
CA TRP A 81 -3.44 21.60 -4.20
C TRP A 81 -4.94 21.88 -4.13
N THR A 82 -5.69 21.14 -4.92
CA THR A 82 -7.14 21.02 -4.81
C THR A 82 -7.47 19.67 -4.17
N LEU A 83 -8.12 19.71 -3.01
CA LEU A 83 -8.60 18.50 -2.34
C LEU A 83 -9.86 17.98 -3.01
N MET A 84 -9.79 16.74 -3.49
CA MET A 84 -10.88 16.01 -4.13
C MET A 84 -11.47 15.01 -3.13
N ARG A 85 -12.63 15.36 -2.56
CA ARG A 85 -13.29 14.62 -1.48
C ARG A 85 -14.09 13.43 -1.99
N GLN A 86 -13.43 12.28 -2.17
CA GLN A 86 -14.04 11.08 -2.74
C GLN A 86 -15.21 10.58 -1.87
N GLY A 87 -16.26 10.08 -2.54
CA GLY A 87 -17.47 9.58 -1.89
C GLY A 87 -18.54 10.65 -1.63
N LEU A 88 -18.24 11.93 -1.84
CA LEU A 88 -19.26 12.97 -1.86
C LEU A 88 -19.98 13.01 -3.23
N PRO A 89 -21.25 13.44 -3.28
CA PRO A 89 -21.94 13.69 -4.53
C PRO A 89 -21.13 14.62 -5.44
N ASP A 90 -21.18 14.35 -6.75
CA ASP A 90 -20.52 15.15 -7.79
C ASP A 90 -18.98 15.22 -7.74
N VAL A 91 -18.34 14.49 -6.81
CA VAL A 91 -16.88 14.31 -6.81
C VAL A 91 -16.52 12.98 -7.46
N PRO A 92 -15.69 12.98 -8.51
CA PRO A 92 -15.31 11.74 -9.15
C PRO A 92 -14.27 10.94 -8.41
N THR A 93 -14.14 9.68 -8.83
CA THR A 93 -12.91 8.94 -8.54
C THR A 93 -11.73 9.55 -9.31
N TRP A 94 -10.52 9.32 -8.82
CA TRP A 94 -9.31 9.81 -9.49
C TRP A 94 -9.18 9.23 -10.90
N GLN A 95 -9.65 7.98 -11.12
CA GLN A 95 -9.69 7.38 -12.45
C GLN A 95 -10.56 8.24 -13.33
N GLU A 96 -11.84 8.42 -12.97
CA GLU A 96 -12.80 9.11 -13.82
C GLU A 96 -12.41 10.56 -14.13
N PHE A 97 -11.71 11.22 -13.20
CA PHE A 97 -11.09 12.54 -13.40
C PHE A 97 -10.24 12.65 -14.67
N LEU A 98 -9.62 11.56 -15.13
CA LEU A 98 -8.71 11.56 -16.27
C LEU A 98 -9.40 11.67 -17.62
N TRP A 99 -10.70 11.33 -17.73
CA TRP A 99 -11.42 11.35 -19.02
C TRP A 99 -12.79 12.04 -18.98
N LYS A 100 -13.42 12.17 -17.81
CA LYS A 100 -14.68 12.91 -17.68
C LYS A 100 -14.41 14.39 -17.44
N VAL A 101 -15.35 15.22 -17.90
CA VAL A 101 -15.37 16.66 -17.64
C VAL A 101 -16.05 16.91 -16.30
N TYR A 102 -15.38 17.63 -15.39
CA TYR A 102 -15.92 17.94 -14.07
C TYR A 102 -16.20 19.41 -13.83
N ILE A 103 -17.32 19.63 -13.16
CA ILE A 103 -17.73 20.89 -12.56
C ILE A 103 -17.79 20.62 -11.06
N SER A 104 -16.83 21.12 -10.28
CA SER A 104 -16.83 20.94 -8.82
C SER A 104 -17.22 22.26 -8.16
N PRO A 105 -18.20 22.28 -7.23
CA PRO A 105 -18.41 23.43 -6.36
C PRO A 105 -17.23 23.50 -5.38
N ASN A 106 -16.57 24.66 -5.28
CA ASN A 106 -15.60 24.87 -4.20
C ASN A 106 -16.32 25.11 -2.86
N ALA A 107 -15.56 25.08 -1.75
CA ALA A 107 -16.04 25.22 -0.37
C ALA A 107 -16.77 26.55 -0.05
N ARG A 108 -16.97 27.45 -1.04
CA ARG A 108 -17.71 28.72 -0.92
C ARG A 108 -18.89 28.84 -1.89
N GLY A 109 -19.30 27.74 -2.54
CA GLY A 109 -20.41 27.75 -3.51
C GLY A 109 -20.08 28.42 -4.85
N ALA A 110 -18.81 28.70 -5.16
CA ALA A 110 -18.40 29.10 -6.49
C ALA A 110 -18.10 27.85 -7.34
N VAL A 111 -18.68 27.82 -8.53
CA VAL A 111 -18.49 26.78 -9.54
C VAL A 111 -17.03 26.80 -10.00
N LEU A 112 -16.23 25.85 -9.56
CA LEU A 112 -14.89 25.62 -10.09
C LEU A 112 -15.06 24.67 -11.30
N THR A 113 -15.08 25.23 -12.51
CA THR A 113 -14.91 24.45 -13.73
C THR A 113 -13.47 23.91 -13.74
N LEU A 114 -13.27 22.69 -13.24
CA LEU A 114 -11.94 22.08 -13.08
C LEU A 114 -11.38 21.45 -14.36
N SER A 115 -12.07 21.59 -15.50
CA SER A 115 -11.47 21.22 -16.77
C SER A 115 -12.06 22.04 -17.91
N LYS A 116 -11.22 22.87 -18.53
CA LYS A 116 -11.18 22.81 -19.99
C LYS A 116 -10.88 21.34 -20.29
N LYS A 117 -11.71 20.66 -21.11
CA LYS A 117 -11.43 19.29 -21.58
C LYS A 117 -9.92 19.11 -21.71
N LEU A 118 -9.34 18.09 -21.07
CA LEU A 118 -7.98 17.69 -21.43
C LEU A 118 -7.96 17.63 -22.96
N PRO A 119 -7.01 18.32 -23.62
CA PRO A 119 -7.01 18.39 -25.07
C PRO A 119 -7.14 16.99 -25.66
N LYS A 120 -7.83 16.86 -26.80
CA LYS A 120 -7.73 15.60 -27.55
C LYS A 120 -6.25 15.24 -27.74
N CYS A 121 -5.95 13.95 -27.84
CA CYS A 121 -4.59 13.47 -28.00
C CYS A 121 -3.69 13.72 -26.78
N THR A 122 -4.26 13.68 -25.58
CA THR A 122 -3.50 13.85 -24.33
C THR A 122 -2.73 12.58 -23.97
N ARG A 123 -1.50 12.76 -23.48
CA ARG A 123 -0.66 11.71 -22.89
C ARG A 123 -0.69 11.83 -21.37
N ILE A 124 -1.14 10.79 -20.68
CA ILE A 124 -1.22 10.72 -19.22
C ILE A 124 -0.16 9.75 -18.72
N GLY A 125 0.82 10.25 -17.97
CA GLY A 125 1.92 9.46 -17.46
C GLY A 125 1.58 8.72 -16.17
N VAL A 126 1.95 7.46 -16.10
CA VAL A 126 1.87 6.63 -14.88
C VAL A 126 3.18 5.88 -14.66
N ASP A 127 3.56 5.66 -13.41
CA ASP A 127 4.55 4.64 -13.09
C ASP A 127 3.83 3.27 -13.11
N PRO A 128 4.19 2.37 -14.06
CA PRO A 128 3.49 1.10 -14.23
C PRO A 128 3.69 0.16 -13.03
N THR A 129 4.65 0.43 -12.14
CA THR A 129 4.92 -0.41 -10.96
C THR A 129 3.97 -0.14 -9.79
N ILE A 130 3.24 0.97 -9.80
CA ILE A 130 2.35 1.42 -8.70
C ILE A 130 0.90 1.65 -9.13
N VAL A 131 0.59 1.54 -10.42
CA VAL A 131 -0.79 1.54 -10.93
C VAL A 131 -1.21 0.11 -11.21
N THR A 132 -2.39 -0.29 -10.73
CA THR A 132 -2.90 -1.64 -10.97
C THR A 132 -3.22 -1.86 -12.45
N ALA A 133 -3.04 -3.08 -12.94
CA ALA A 133 -3.40 -3.42 -14.32
C ALA A 133 -4.89 -3.21 -14.61
N SER A 134 -5.76 -3.42 -13.61
CA SER A 134 -7.20 -3.19 -13.73
C SER A 134 -7.56 -1.71 -13.87
N ASP A 135 -6.92 -0.83 -13.09
CA ASP A 135 -7.11 0.62 -13.24
C ASP A 135 -6.58 1.08 -14.60
N ALA A 136 -5.39 0.63 -14.99
CA ALA A 136 -4.79 0.99 -16.27
C ALA A 136 -5.68 0.60 -17.47
N ASP A 137 -6.22 -0.63 -17.48
CA ASP A 137 -7.15 -1.11 -18.51
C ASP A 137 -8.44 -0.27 -18.55
N THR A 138 -9.01 0.03 -17.37
CA THR A 138 -10.21 0.87 -17.26
C THR A 138 -9.96 2.27 -17.79
N ILE A 139 -8.84 2.90 -17.39
CA ILE A 139 -8.46 4.25 -17.82
C ILE A 139 -8.23 4.25 -19.34
N GLN A 140 -7.43 3.31 -19.85
CA GLN A 140 -7.08 3.26 -21.27
C GLN A 140 -8.31 3.13 -22.18
N LYS A 141 -9.26 2.23 -21.84
CA LYS A 141 -10.52 2.07 -22.58
C LYS A 141 -11.37 3.35 -22.63
N ASN A 142 -11.33 4.16 -21.58
CA ASN A 142 -12.07 5.43 -21.54
C ASN A 142 -11.31 6.59 -22.22
N LEU A 143 -9.99 6.48 -22.38
CA LEU A 143 -9.17 7.48 -23.10
C LEU A 143 -9.19 7.29 -24.62
N GLU A 144 -9.40 6.06 -25.11
CA GLU A 144 -9.44 5.74 -26.54
C GLU A 144 -10.41 6.61 -27.37
N PRO A 145 -11.69 6.83 -26.96
CA PRO A 145 -12.61 7.70 -27.69
C PRO A 145 -12.18 9.18 -27.74
N LEU A 146 -11.25 9.59 -26.88
CA LEU A 146 -10.68 10.93 -26.81
C LEU A 146 -9.35 11.04 -27.59
N GLU A 147 -8.95 9.98 -28.29
CA GLU A 147 -7.65 9.83 -28.94
C GLU A 147 -6.48 10.02 -27.95
N SER A 148 -6.75 9.91 -26.65
CA SER A 148 -5.78 10.07 -25.57
C SER A 148 -5.23 8.72 -25.15
N GLN A 149 -4.11 8.71 -24.42
CA GLN A 149 -3.43 7.48 -24.05
C GLN A 149 -2.85 7.56 -22.63
N LEU A 150 -2.90 6.44 -21.94
CA LEU A 150 -2.11 6.18 -20.75
C LEU A 150 -0.71 5.76 -21.19
N VAL A 151 0.31 6.36 -20.60
CA VAL A 151 1.72 6.16 -20.95
C VAL A 151 2.48 5.67 -19.74
N SER A 152 3.01 4.46 -19.84
CA SER A 152 3.93 3.90 -18.85
C SER A 152 5.27 4.64 -18.90
N LEU A 153 5.60 5.30 -17.80
CA LEU A 153 6.83 6.07 -17.65
C LEU A 153 7.98 5.12 -17.29
N LYS A 154 9.12 5.28 -17.97
CA LYS A 154 10.34 4.49 -17.68
C LYS A 154 10.89 4.74 -16.28
N HIS A 155 10.66 5.93 -15.74
CA HIS A 155 11.10 6.35 -14.42
C HIS A 155 9.94 7.00 -13.70
N ASN A 156 9.81 6.69 -12.41
CA ASN A 156 8.92 7.42 -11.53
C ASN A 156 9.41 8.87 -11.41
N LEU A 157 8.60 9.85 -11.83
CA LEU A 157 9.01 11.25 -11.83
C LEU A 157 9.13 11.83 -10.41
N VAL A 158 8.43 11.26 -9.43
CA VAL A 158 8.53 11.63 -8.01
C VAL A 158 9.91 11.28 -7.48
N ASP A 159 10.39 10.07 -7.79
CA ASP A 159 11.70 9.58 -7.36
C ASP A 159 12.83 10.49 -7.87
N LEU A 160 12.67 11.10 -9.05
CA LEU A 160 13.65 12.02 -9.64
C LEU A 160 13.70 13.41 -8.99
N VAL A 161 12.63 13.82 -8.29
CA VAL A 161 12.56 15.10 -7.57
C VAL A 161 12.66 14.93 -6.05
N TRP A 162 12.76 13.69 -5.58
CA TRP A 162 12.89 13.33 -4.17
C TRP A 162 14.37 13.22 -3.78
N THR A 163 14.92 14.34 -3.28
CA THR A 163 16.36 14.46 -2.98
C THR A 163 16.83 13.64 -1.78
N ASN A 164 15.98 13.39 -0.78
CA ASN A 164 16.33 12.68 0.46
C ASN A 164 15.49 11.40 0.65
N ARG A 165 15.40 10.57 -0.39
CA ARG A 165 14.65 9.30 -0.30
C ARG A 165 15.36 8.32 0.64
N PRO A 166 14.68 7.78 1.67
CA PRO A 166 15.28 6.73 2.49
C PRO A 166 15.50 5.47 1.65
N PRO A 167 16.58 4.71 1.92
CA PRO A 167 16.76 3.41 1.28
C PRO A 167 15.61 2.48 1.66
N ARG A 168 15.30 1.52 0.78
CA ARG A 168 14.36 0.45 1.17
C ARG A 168 14.93 -0.31 2.35
N PRO A 169 14.11 -0.64 3.36
CA PRO A 169 14.55 -1.48 4.46
C PRO A 169 14.92 -2.87 3.95
N THR A 170 15.86 -3.49 4.65
CA THR A 170 16.36 -4.83 4.37
C THR A 170 16.39 -5.61 5.69
N ASN A 171 15.27 -5.59 6.41
CA ASN A 171 15.19 -6.19 7.73
C ASN A 171 15.20 -7.73 7.63
N GLY A 172 15.62 -8.43 8.68
CA GLY A 172 15.73 -9.90 8.64
C GLY A 172 14.40 -10.59 8.34
N ILE A 173 14.45 -11.61 7.48
CA ILE A 173 13.32 -12.51 7.20
C ILE A 173 13.48 -13.76 8.05
N TYR A 174 12.40 -14.24 8.66
CA TYR A 174 12.44 -15.43 9.50
C TYR A 174 11.28 -16.40 9.21
N PRO A 175 11.51 -17.72 9.33
CA PRO A 175 10.46 -18.73 9.23
C PRO A 175 9.42 -18.64 10.35
N LEU A 176 8.15 -18.89 10.00
CA LEU A 176 7.07 -19.12 10.94
C LEU A 176 6.90 -20.63 11.18
N ASP A 177 7.12 -21.03 12.43
CA ASP A 177 6.99 -22.42 12.89
C ASP A 177 5.58 -23.00 12.61
N LEU A 178 5.53 -24.28 12.24
CA LEU A 178 4.30 -25.01 11.93
C LEU A 178 3.32 -25.01 13.09
N LYS A 179 3.78 -24.96 14.34
CA LYS A 179 2.89 -24.85 15.51
C LYS A 179 2.04 -23.57 15.51
N TYR A 180 2.42 -22.55 14.73
CA TYR A 180 1.62 -21.34 14.51
C TYR A 180 0.91 -21.35 13.15
N ALA A 181 1.54 -21.90 12.11
CA ALA A 181 1.01 -21.86 10.75
C ALA A 181 -0.04 -22.95 10.45
N GLY A 182 0.02 -24.11 11.11
CA GLY A 182 -0.87 -25.26 10.92
C GLY A 182 -0.71 -26.02 9.59
N GLU A 183 -0.07 -25.41 8.59
CA GLU A 183 0.13 -25.97 7.26
C GLU A 183 1.51 -25.55 6.73
N SER A 184 2.28 -26.49 6.17
CA SER A 184 3.61 -26.22 5.61
C SER A 184 3.54 -25.44 4.29
N HIS A 185 4.62 -24.73 3.96
CA HIS A 185 4.73 -24.04 2.67
C HIS A 185 4.65 -25.02 1.48
N VAL A 186 5.19 -26.24 1.62
CA VAL A 186 5.11 -27.29 0.60
C VAL A 186 3.66 -27.70 0.33
N GLN A 187 2.85 -27.87 1.38
CA GLN A 187 1.42 -28.17 1.25
C GLN A 187 0.66 -27.00 0.59
N LYS A 188 0.94 -25.76 0.99
CA LYS A 188 0.33 -24.56 0.39
C LYS A 188 0.67 -24.41 -1.10
N ILE A 189 1.94 -24.63 -1.47
CA ILE A 189 2.40 -24.65 -2.87
C ILE A 189 1.69 -25.73 -3.67
N THR A 190 1.56 -26.94 -3.09
CA THR A 190 0.85 -28.06 -3.73
C THR A 190 -0.62 -27.69 -4.00
N ARG A 191 -1.31 -27.13 -3.00
CA ARG A 191 -2.69 -26.67 -3.13
C ARG A 191 -2.85 -25.57 -4.18
N LEU A 192 -1.89 -24.65 -4.25
CA LEU A 192 -1.89 -23.60 -5.26
C LEU A 192 -1.71 -24.16 -6.68
N ARG A 193 -0.83 -25.16 -6.86
CA ARG A 193 -0.67 -25.86 -8.15
C ARG A 193 -1.92 -26.63 -8.55
N GLU A 194 -2.65 -27.21 -7.59
CA GLU A 194 -3.94 -27.84 -7.88
C GLU A 194 -4.97 -26.83 -8.41
N GLU A 195 -5.05 -25.64 -7.82
CA GLU A 195 -5.91 -24.56 -8.32
C GLU A 195 -5.46 -24.03 -9.68
N MET A 196 -4.16 -23.92 -9.92
CA MET A 196 -3.64 -23.58 -11.25
C MET A 196 -4.12 -24.58 -12.30
N ARG A 197 -4.03 -25.88 -12.01
CA ARG A 197 -4.52 -26.94 -12.91
C ARG A 197 -6.03 -26.86 -13.15
N LYS A 198 -6.83 -26.63 -12.11
CA LYS A 198 -8.30 -26.46 -12.24
C LYS A 198 -8.67 -25.26 -13.12
N LYS A 199 -7.89 -24.19 -13.05
CA LYS A 199 -8.07 -22.97 -13.85
C LYS A 199 -7.33 -22.99 -15.19
N GLU A 200 -6.69 -24.10 -15.55
CA GLU A 200 -5.88 -24.26 -16.77
C GLU A 200 -4.76 -23.21 -16.93
N MET A 201 -4.20 -22.76 -15.79
CA MET A 201 -3.14 -21.75 -15.73
C MET A 201 -1.76 -22.40 -15.66
N HIS A 202 -0.82 -21.85 -16.42
CA HIS A 202 0.54 -22.41 -16.56
C HIS A 202 1.57 -21.68 -15.69
N ALA A 203 1.19 -20.55 -15.10
CA ALA A 203 1.93 -19.92 -14.03
C ALA A 203 0.96 -19.14 -13.13
N VAL A 204 1.38 -18.82 -11.91
CA VAL A 204 0.74 -17.79 -11.08
C VAL A 204 1.80 -16.84 -10.52
N VAL A 205 1.52 -15.55 -10.63
CA VAL A 205 2.34 -14.49 -10.03
C VAL A 205 1.70 -14.05 -8.72
N VAL A 206 2.47 -14.10 -7.64
CA VAL A 206 2.07 -13.64 -6.30
C VAL A 206 2.83 -12.37 -5.99
N ASN A 207 2.13 -11.24 -6.01
CA ASN A 207 2.71 -9.90 -5.89
C ASN A 207 2.35 -9.16 -4.58
N MET A 208 1.42 -9.70 -3.79
CA MET A 208 1.05 -9.13 -2.51
C MET A 208 1.96 -9.67 -1.41
N LEU A 209 2.56 -8.78 -0.61
CA LEU A 209 3.60 -9.17 0.36
C LEU A 209 3.07 -10.12 1.44
N ASP A 210 1.82 -9.93 1.87
CA ASP A 210 1.14 -10.80 2.84
C ASP A 210 0.82 -12.17 2.26
N GLU A 211 0.51 -12.26 0.96
CA GLU A 211 0.34 -13.53 0.25
C GLU A 211 1.66 -14.29 0.14
N VAL A 212 2.77 -13.61 -0.21
CA VAL A 212 4.10 -14.23 -0.25
C VAL A 212 4.49 -14.73 1.15
N ALA A 213 4.37 -13.88 2.17
CA ALA A 213 4.66 -14.24 3.57
C ALA A 213 3.83 -15.45 4.04
N TRP A 214 2.53 -15.51 3.71
CA TRP A 214 1.67 -16.63 4.09
C TRP A 214 1.99 -17.91 3.31
N LEU A 215 2.25 -17.82 2.00
CA LEU A 215 2.50 -18.97 1.12
C LEU A 215 3.78 -19.72 1.52
N PHE A 216 4.84 -18.98 1.86
CA PHE A 216 6.14 -19.54 2.21
C PHE A 216 6.35 -19.74 3.71
N ASN A 217 5.37 -19.43 4.56
CA ASN A 217 5.52 -19.41 6.02
C ASN A 217 6.72 -18.56 6.48
N LEU A 218 6.82 -17.35 5.95
CA LEU A 218 7.88 -16.39 6.28
C LEU A 218 7.26 -15.14 6.88
N ARG A 219 8.02 -14.42 7.70
CA ARG A 219 7.68 -13.09 8.22
C ARG A 219 8.90 -12.18 8.14
N GLY A 220 8.65 -10.88 8.13
CA GLY A 220 9.67 -9.84 8.11
C GLY A 220 9.15 -8.58 8.77
N SER A 221 9.84 -7.46 8.57
CA SER A 221 9.46 -6.18 9.16
C SER A 221 9.85 -5.00 8.27
N ASP A 222 9.78 -5.16 6.94
CA ASP A 222 10.13 -4.08 6.00
C ASP A 222 9.04 -3.00 5.92
N ILE A 223 7.82 -3.31 6.35
CA ILE A 223 6.70 -2.37 6.40
C ILE A 223 6.25 -2.24 7.84
N ASP A 224 6.19 -1.01 8.35
CA ASP A 224 5.75 -0.76 9.72
C ASP A 224 4.38 -1.40 9.97
N TYR A 225 4.26 -2.02 11.14
CA TYR A 225 3.04 -2.68 11.63
C TYR A 225 2.56 -3.89 10.83
N ASN A 226 3.23 -4.24 9.74
CA ASN A 226 2.88 -5.34 8.86
C ASN A 226 4.06 -6.31 8.81
N PRO A 227 3.94 -7.55 9.32
CA PRO A 227 5.07 -8.47 9.46
C PRO A 227 5.43 -9.14 8.11
N VAL A 228 5.73 -8.32 7.10
CA VAL A 228 6.00 -8.68 5.72
C VAL A 228 7.35 -8.11 5.27
N PHE A 229 7.83 -8.58 4.11
CA PHE A 229 9.10 -8.21 3.50
C PHE A 229 8.91 -8.00 2.00
N PHE A 230 9.74 -7.17 1.37
CA PHE A 230 9.64 -6.93 -0.07
C PHE A 230 9.98 -8.20 -0.86
N ALA A 231 9.00 -8.74 -1.58
CA ALA A 231 9.15 -9.96 -2.32
C ALA A 231 8.16 -10.06 -3.49
N TYR A 232 8.52 -10.89 -4.46
CA TYR A 232 7.60 -11.46 -5.43
C TYR A 232 7.74 -12.98 -5.43
N ALA A 233 6.72 -13.68 -5.88
CA ALA A 233 6.85 -15.10 -6.20
C ALA A 233 6.17 -15.47 -7.51
N VAL A 234 6.71 -16.48 -8.17
CA VAL A 234 6.14 -17.08 -9.38
C VAL A 234 6.11 -18.59 -9.20
N LEU A 235 4.96 -19.20 -9.39
CA LEU A 235 4.84 -20.66 -9.40
C LEU A 235 4.51 -21.13 -10.80
N THR A 236 5.22 -22.18 -11.23
CA THR A 236 4.89 -22.99 -12.40
C THR A 236 4.43 -24.38 -11.92
N PRO A 237 3.96 -25.27 -12.81
CA PRO A 237 3.57 -26.61 -12.41
C PRO A 237 4.72 -27.38 -11.74
N GLU A 238 5.97 -27.09 -12.10
CA GLU A 238 7.16 -27.80 -11.64
C GLU A 238 7.93 -27.04 -10.55
N LYS A 239 8.04 -25.71 -10.64
CA LYS A 239 8.93 -24.90 -9.80
C LYS A 239 8.20 -23.81 -9.03
N ALA A 240 8.80 -23.38 -7.93
CA ALA A 240 8.39 -22.21 -7.17
C ALA A 240 9.59 -21.28 -7.09
N HIS A 241 9.39 -20.02 -7.46
CA HIS A 241 10.44 -19.01 -7.52
C HIS A 241 10.09 -17.89 -6.55
N LEU A 242 11.05 -17.50 -5.71
CA LEU A 242 10.90 -16.46 -4.71
C LEU A 242 11.97 -15.39 -4.93
N PHE A 243 11.55 -14.14 -5.11
CA PHE A 243 12.42 -13.00 -5.43
C PHE A 243 12.59 -12.14 -4.19
N LEU A 244 13.79 -12.09 -3.62
CA LEU A 244 14.11 -11.41 -2.35
C LEU A 244 15.35 -10.53 -2.49
N ASN A 245 15.52 -9.56 -1.59
CA ASN A 245 16.80 -8.89 -1.49
C ASN A 245 17.87 -9.89 -1.03
N PRO A 246 19.00 -10.04 -1.76
CA PRO A 246 20.06 -10.96 -1.36
C PRO A 246 20.61 -10.73 0.06
N ALA A 247 20.58 -9.48 0.55
CA ALA A 247 21.03 -9.13 1.90
C ALA A 247 20.13 -9.69 3.02
N GLN A 248 18.89 -10.12 2.70
CA GLN A 248 17.93 -10.68 3.65
C GLN A 248 17.95 -12.22 3.67
N ILE A 249 18.84 -12.88 2.92
CA ILE A 249 18.88 -14.34 2.79
C ILE A 249 19.99 -14.95 3.64
N ASP A 250 19.61 -15.54 4.77
CA ASP A 250 20.49 -16.31 5.65
C ASP A 250 20.33 -17.83 5.47
N ASP A 251 21.13 -18.60 6.22
CA ASP A 251 21.09 -20.07 6.12
C ASP A 251 19.81 -20.66 6.73
N THR A 252 19.24 -20.02 7.75
CA THR A 252 17.94 -20.38 8.34
C THR A 252 16.83 -20.37 7.30
N LEU A 253 16.80 -19.32 6.47
CA LEU A 253 15.83 -19.16 5.39
C LEU A 253 16.03 -20.21 4.30
N ARG A 254 17.28 -20.46 3.90
CA ARG A 254 17.61 -21.48 2.90
C ARG A 254 17.21 -22.88 3.37
N GLU A 255 17.47 -23.21 4.63
CA GLU A 255 17.11 -24.50 5.22
C GLU A 255 15.59 -24.67 5.28
N HIS A 256 14.86 -23.64 5.71
CA HIS A 256 13.38 -23.67 5.76
C HIS A 256 12.75 -23.89 4.39
N LEU A 257 13.23 -23.20 3.35
CA LEU A 257 12.69 -23.32 1.99
C LEU A 257 13.15 -24.62 1.29
N GLY A 258 14.33 -25.10 1.64
CA GLY A 258 14.93 -26.32 1.09
C GLY A 258 15.06 -26.29 -0.44
N GLY A 259 15.08 -27.47 -1.05
CA GLY A 259 15.12 -27.62 -2.52
C GLY A 259 13.77 -27.41 -3.21
N HIS A 260 12.74 -26.92 -2.50
CA HIS A 260 11.40 -26.75 -3.05
C HIS A 260 11.18 -25.38 -3.71
N VAL A 261 12.04 -24.40 -3.39
CA VAL A 261 11.89 -23.00 -3.81
C VAL A 261 13.22 -22.46 -4.31
N ASP A 262 13.24 -22.00 -5.56
CA ASP A 262 14.38 -21.34 -6.17
C ASP A 262 14.38 -19.85 -5.75
N ILE A 263 15.44 -19.40 -5.09
CA ILE A 263 15.56 -18.00 -4.63
C ILE A 263 16.32 -17.16 -5.66
N HIS A 264 15.76 -16.01 -6.01
CA HIS A 264 16.30 -15.06 -6.99
C HIS A 264 16.47 -13.66 -6.38
N PRO A 265 17.34 -12.80 -6.94
CA PRO A 265 17.40 -11.39 -6.55
C PRO A 265 16.08 -10.66 -6.84
N TYR A 266 15.65 -9.79 -5.91
CA TYR A 266 14.40 -9.02 -6.04
C TYR A 266 14.31 -8.25 -7.37
N ASP A 267 15.42 -7.60 -7.76
CA ASP A 267 15.46 -6.76 -8.96
C ASP A 267 15.46 -7.56 -10.28
N SER A 268 15.64 -8.89 -10.25
CA SER A 268 15.57 -9.75 -11.44
C SER A 268 14.15 -10.20 -11.79
N PHE A 269 13.14 -9.83 -10.99
CA PHE A 269 11.76 -10.27 -11.17
C PHE A 269 11.18 -9.90 -12.55
N PHE A 270 11.29 -8.64 -12.98
CA PHE A 270 10.72 -8.21 -14.26
C PHE A 270 11.50 -8.74 -15.48
N SER A 271 12.82 -8.95 -15.37
CA SER A 271 13.57 -9.67 -16.42
C SER A 271 13.13 -11.12 -16.51
N TYR A 272 12.95 -11.79 -15.38
CA TYR A 272 12.47 -13.17 -15.33
C TYR A 272 11.09 -13.31 -15.99
N LEU A 273 10.14 -12.43 -15.68
CA LEU A 273 8.81 -12.47 -16.28
C LEU A 273 8.81 -12.34 -17.82
N ARG A 274 9.74 -11.55 -18.38
CA ARG A 274 9.88 -11.38 -19.83
C ARG A 274 10.38 -12.65 -20.52
N GLU A 275 11.24 -13.41 -19.84
CA GLU A 275 11.80 -14.66 -20.36
C GLU A 275 10.85 -15.84 -20.14
N LEU A 276 10.14 -15.85 -19.00
CA LEU A 276 9.24 -16.93 -18.59
C LEU A 276 8.20 -17.26 -19.67
N GLY A 277 7.62 -16.24 -20.30
CA GLY A 277 6.60 -16.44 -21.34
C GLY A 277 7.10 -17.31 -22.50
N ALA A 278 8.35 -17.12 -22.92
CA ALA A 278 8.97 -17.95 -23.96
C ALA A 278 9.37 -19.34 -23.43
N GLU A 279 9.90 -19.41 -22.20
CA GLU A 279 10.34 -20.66 -21.55
C GLU A 279 9.21 -21.68 -21.41
N ILE A 280 8.05 -21.25 -20.89
CA ILE A 280 6.90 -22.14 -20.63
C ILE A 280 5.82 -22.06 -21.71
N GLY A 281 6.10 -21.38 -22.83
CA GLY A 281 5.22 -21.30 -23.99
C GLY A 281 3.88 -20.60 -23.68
N LEU A 282 3.90 -19.51 -22.92
CA LEU A 282 2.68 -18.73 -22.66
C LEU A 282 2.16 -18.09 -23.96
N HIS A 283 0.85 -18.16 -24.15
CA HIS A 283 0.11 -17.58 -25.26
C HIS A 283 -1.39 -17.52 -24.91
N LYS A 284 -2.26 -17.05 -25.81
CA LYS A 284 -3.70 -16.88 -25.55
C LYS A 284 -4.43 -18.09 -24.95
N LYS A 285 -3.95 -19.31 -25.19
CA LYS A 285 -4.52 -20.58 -24.67
C LYS A 285 -3.73 -21.19 -23.50
N SER A 286 -2.56 -20.65 -23.18
CA SER A 286 -1.68 -21.07 -22.08
C SER A 286 -1.24 -19.81 -21.34
N ARG A 287 -2.01 -19.40 -20.33
CA ARG A 287 -1.83 -18.09 -19.68
C ARG A 287 -1.33 -18.23 -18.26
N ALA A 288 -0.70 -17.17 -17.77
CA ALA A 288 -0.39 -16.99 -16.37
C ALA A 288 -1.53 -16.28 -15.63
N LEU A 289 -1.81 -16.71 -14.41
CA LEU A 289 -2.71 -16.01 -13.50
C LEU A 289 -1.94 -14.91 -12.77
N VAL A 290 -2.48 -13.71 -12.79
CA VAL A 290 -1.93 -12.53 -12.11
C VAL A 290 -3.02 -11.96 -11.21
N GLY A 291 -2.68 -11.59 -9.97
CA GLY A 291 -3.63 -11.02 -9.01
C GLY A 291 -4.32 -9.76 -9.54
N ASP A 292 -5.56 -9.52 -9.11
CA ASP A 292 -6.35 -8.31 -9.44
C ASP A 292 -5.79 -7.01 -8.83
N LYS A 293 -4.81 -7.14 -7.93
CA LYS A 293 -4.00 -6.06 -7.36
C LYS A 293 -2.59 -5.97 -7.96
N ALA A 294 -2.30 -6.70 -9.02
CA ALA A 294 -1.00 -6.62 -9.67
C ALA A 294 -0.80 -5.29 -10.40
N SER A 295 0.44 -4.82 -10.39
CA SER A 295 0.84 -3.62 -11.10
C SER A 295 0.82 -3.84 -12.62
N LEU A 296 0.58 -2.77 -13.36
CA LEU A 296 0.63 -2.76 -14.83
C LEU A 296 1.95 -3.33 -15.36
N ALA A 297 3.07 -3.04 -14.68
CA ALA A 297 4.40 -3.53 -15.05
C ALA A 297 4.50 -5.06 -15.12
N ILE A 298 3.75 -5.80 -14.30
CA ILE A 298 3.72 -7.27 -14.35
C ILE A 298 3.07 -7.74 -15.65
N VAL A 299 1.94 -7.13 -16.01
CA VAL A 299 1.21 -7.45 -17.25
C VAL A 299 2.01 -7.05 -18.48
N GLU A 300 2.67 -5.89 -18.45
CA GLU A 300 3.56 -5.44 -19.53
C GLU A 300 4.77 -6.36 -19.70
N ALA A 301 5.40 -6.80 -18.60
CA ALA A 301 6.55 -7.70 -18.66
C ALA A 301 6.20 -9.07 -19.24
N MET A 302 5.02 -9.61 -18.95
CA MET A 302 4.59 -10.91 -19.47
C MET A 302 3.92 -10.83 -20.85
N GLY A 303 3.41 -9.65 -21.22
CA GLY A 303 2.55 -9.43 -22.37
C GLY A 303 1.07 -9.66 -22.05
N ALA A 304 0.22 -8.70 -22.38
CA ALA A 304 -1.21 -8.71 -22.02
C ALA A 304 -1.98 -9.95 -22.53
N ASP A 305 -1.61 -10.46 -23.70
CA ASP A 305 -2.24 -11.66 -24.29
C ASP A 305 -1.88 -12.97 -23.55
N ASN A 306 -0.83 -12.94 -22.71
CA ASN A 306 -0.28 -14.10 -22.02
C ASN A 306 -0.77 -14.23 -20.57
N VAL A 307 -1.57 -13.27 -20.10
CA VAL A 307 -2.00 -13.21 -18.70
C VAL A 307 -3.52 -13.19 -18.55
N VAL A 308 -3.97 -13.65 -17.39
CA VAL A 308 -5.33 -13.45 -16.88
C VAL A 308 -5.21 -12.69 -15.57
N VAL A 309 -5.75 -11.49 -15.52
CA VAL A 309 -5.87 -10.71 -14.28
C VAL A 309 -7.14 -11.15 -13.57
N ALA A 310 -7.00 -11.75 -12.38
CA ALA A 310 -8.13 -12.16 -11.55
C ALA A 310 -7.71 -12.28 -10.09
N ARG A 311 -8.69 -12.41 -9.20
CA ARG A 311 -8.46 -12.57 -7.76
C ARG A 311 -7.47 -13.71 -7.46
N SER A 312 -6.49 -13.43 -6.60
CA SER A 312 -5.46 -14.39 -6.20
C SER A 312 -6.06 -15.57 -5.43
N PRO A 313 -5.77 -16.84 -5.80
CA PRO A 313 -6.15 -18.00 -5.00
C PRO A 313 -5.53 -17.98 -3.60
N VAL A 314 -4.34 -17.38 -3.45
CA VAL A 314 -3.67 -17.26 -2.13
C VAL A 314 -4.45 -16.34 -1.19
N ALA A 315 -5.07 -15.29 -1.73
CA ALA A 315 -5.95 -14.43 -0.95
C ALA A 315 -7.15 -15.21 -0.38
N ASP A 316 -7.77 -16.08 -1.18
CA ASP A 316 -8.91 -16.89 -0.75
C ASP A 316 -8.49 -17.97 0.24
N PHE A 317 -7.35 -18.61 0.00
CA PHE A 317 -6.74 -19.60 0.87
C PHE A 317 -6.48 -19.10 2.28
N LYS A 318 -5.89 -17.92 2.43
CA LYS A 318 -5.56 -17.34 3.75
C LYS A 318 -6.74 -16.63 4.41
N ALA A 319 -7.82 -16.40 3.66
CA ALA A 319 -9.03 -15.81 4.22
C ALA A 319 -9.69 -16.75 5.24
N VAL A 320 -9.69 -18.06 4.96
CA VAL A 320 -10.22 -19.12 5.84
C VAL A 320 -9.08 -19.71 6.66
N LYS A 321 -9.10 -19.48 7.98
CA LYS A 321 -8.02 -19.90 8.88
C LYS A 321 -8.17 -21.36 9.24
N ASN A 322 -7.06 -22.09 9.30
CA ASN A 322 -7.06 -23.45 9.84
C ASN A 322 -7.17 -23.45 11.37
N GLU A 323 -7.42 -24.60 11.98
CA GLU A 323 -7.64 -24.70 13.44
C GLU A 323 -6.45 -24.17 14.27
N THR A 324 -5.22 -24.39 13.81
CA THR A 324 -3.99 -23.88 14.44
C THR A 324 -3.92 -22.36 14.39
N GLU A 325 -4.20 -21.75 13.23
CA GLU A 325 -4.23 -20.29 13.07
C GLU A 325 -5.34 -19.67 13.95
N VAL A 326 -6.54 -20.27 13.97
CA VAL A 326 -7.65 -19.78 14.80
C VAL A 326 -7.28 -19.87 16.28
N GLU A 327 -6.65 -20.96 16.72
CA GLU A 327 -6.18 -21.07 18.10
C GLU A 327 -5.10 -20.04 18.44
N GLY A 328 -4.17 -19.78 17.52
CA GLY A 328 -3.22 -18.69 17.64
C GLY A 328 -3.90 -17.33 17.85
N PHE A 329 -4.96 -17.04 17.09
CA PHE A 329 -5.78 -15.84 17.28
C PHE A 329 -6.45 -15.80 18.65
N ARG A 330 -7.05 -16.89 19.14
CA ARG A 330 -7.67 -16.91 20.48
C ARG A 330 -6.64 -16.58 21.55
N GLN A 331 -5.50 -17.25 21.52
CA GLN A 331 -4.44 -17.04 22.49
C GLN A 331 -3.89 -15.61 22.43
N SER A 332 -3.69 -15.04 21.23
CA SER A 332 -3.23 -13.65 21.11
C SER A 332 -4.23 -12.64 21.65
N HIS A 333 -5.54 -12.85 21.43
CA HIS A 333 -6.58 -11.97 21.96
C HIS A 333 -6.73 -12.09 23.48
N ILE A 334 -6.53 -13.28 24.05
CA ILE A 334 -6.50 -13.45 25.52
C ILE A 334 -5.36 -12.62 26.12
N ARG A 335 -4.15 -12.72 25.55
CA ARG A 335 -3.00 -11.91 25.98
C ARG A 335 -3.26 -10.42 25.82
N ASP A 336 -3.72 -9.98 24.66
CA ASP A 336 -4.03 -8.55 24.43
C ASP A 336 -5.12 -8.04 25.39
N GLY A 337 -6.10 -8.88 25.73
CA GLY A 337 -7.11 -8.59 26.75
C GLY A 337 -6.50 -8.33 28.13
N VAL A 338 -5.45 -9.05 28.52
CA VAL A 338 -4.70 -8.78 29.76
C VAL A 338 -4.04 -7.39 29.71
N ALA A 339 -3.39 -7.02 28.60
CA ALA A 339 -2.81 -5.69 28.44
C ALA A 339 -3.86 -4.59 28.54
N LEU A 340 -5.02 -4.76 27.90
CA LEU A 340 -6.12 -3.79 27.95
C LEU A 340 -6.70 -3.63 29.36
N VAL A 341 -6.94 -4.73 30.08
CA VAL A 341 -7.44 -4.65 31.46
C VAL A 341 -6.45 -3.93 32.38
N ARG A 342 -5.15 -4.22 32.25
CA ARG A 342 -4.09 -3.53 32.99
C ARG A 342 -4.04 -2.04 32.65
N TYR A 343 -4.13 -1.71 31.37
CA TYR A 343 -4.17 -0.35 30.87
C TYR A 343 -5.35 0.45 31.45
N PHE A 344 -6.57 -0.08 31.37
CA PHE A 344 -7.76 0.63 31.87
C PHE A 344 -7.74 0.80 33.39
N ALA A 345 -7.31 -0.23 34.14
CA ALA A 345 -7.15 -0.11 35.59
C ALA A 345 -6.11 0.97 35.98
N TRP A 346 -4.97 0.99 35.30
CA TRP A 346 -3.94 2.01 35.49
C TRP A 346 -4.46 3.41 35.14
N LEU A 347 -5.10 3.58 33.99
CA LEU A 347 -5.58 4.88 33.52
C LEU A 347 -6.61 5.45 34.49
N GLU A 348 -7.57 4.63 34.94
CA GLU A 348 -8.57 5.04 35.93
C GLU A 348 -7.91 5.46 37.26
N GLU A 349 -6.93 4.70 37.75
CA GLU A 349 -6.19 5.05 38.96
C GLU A 349 -5.43 6.38 38.82
N GLN A 350 -4.70 6.59 37.72
CA GLN A 350 -3.96 7.84 37.47
C GLN A 350 -4.89 9.05 37.41
N LEU A 351 -6.01 8.94 36.70
CA LEU A 351 -7.00 10.02 36.60
C LEU A 351 -7.69 10.29 37.95
N ASN A 352 -7.98 9.26 38.74
CA ASN A 352 -8.54 9.42 40.09
C ASN A 352 -7.58 10.09 41.07
N ASN A 353 -6.27 9.87 40.88
CA ASN A 353 -5.21 10.51 41.67
C ASN A 353 -4.85 11.92 41.18
N GLY A 354 -5.53 12.43 40.13
CA GLY A 354 -5.33 13.77 39.60
C GLY A 354 -4.04 13.92 38.76
N VAL A 355 -3.48 12.82 38.25
CA VAL A 355 -2.33 12.85 37.35
C VAL A 355 -2.77 13.35 35.98
N GLU A 356 -2.09 14.38 35.47
CA GLU A 356 -2.33 14.87 34.12
C GLU A 356 -1.55 14.02 33.10
N LEU A 357 -2.28 13.35 32.21
CA LEU A 357 -1.74 12.53 31.13
C LEU A 357 -2.23 13.07 29.79
N ASN A 358 -1.40 13.03 28.77
CA ASN A 358 -1.77 13.38 27.41
C ASN A 358 -2.01 12.14 26.53
N GLU A 359 -2.62 12.34 25.35
CA GLU A 359 -2.97 11.26 24.41
C GLU A 359 -1.76 10.37 24.03
N CYS A 360 -0.58 10.98 23.87
CA CYS A 360 0.68 10.29 23.57
C CYS A 360 1.08 9.35 24.72
N GLN A 361 1.08 9.86 25.96
CA GLN A 361 1.50 9.11 27.15
C GLN A 361 0.61 7.89 27.42
N VAL A 362 -0.71 8.03 27.24
CA VAL A 362 -1.61 6.89 27.44
C VAL A 362 -1.49 5.87 26.30
N ALA A 363 -1.20 6.30 25.07
CA ALA A 363 -0.89 5.40 23.96
C ALA A 363 0.39 4.60 24.22
N ASP A 364 1.45 5.28 24.65
CA ASP A 364 2.75 4.69 24.99
C ASP A 364 2.59 3.67 26.13
N GLN A 365 1.76 3.98 27.13
CA GLN A 365 1.50 3.07 28.24
C GLN A 365 0.78 1.79 27.80
N LEU A 366 -0.19 1.88 26.89
CA LEU A 366 -0.86 0.69 26.33
C LEU A 366 0.14 -0.17 25.54
N GLU A 367 0.99 0.45 24.73
CA GLU A 367 2.05 -0.27 24.02
C GLU A 367 3.01 -0.95 25.01
N HIS A 368 3.41 -0.26 26.08
CA HIS A 368 4.27 -0.82 27.12
C HIS A 368 3.66 -2.09 27.73
N TYR A 369 2.37 -2.06 28.12
CA TYR A 369 1.71 -3.26 28.65
C TYR A 369 1.58 -4.40 27.66
N ARG A 370 1.45 -4.10 26.36
CA ARG A 370 1.50 -5.13 25.30
C ARG A 370 2.90 -5.71 25.14
N ALA A 371 3.93 -4.87 25.23
CA ALA A 371 5.33 -5.26 25.05
C ALA A 371 5.86 -6.22 26.14
N GLU A 372 5.26 -6.19 27.34
CA GLU A 372 5.58 -7.13 28.41
C GLU A 372 5.02 -8.54 28.20
N LEU A 373 4.12 -8.75 27.24
CA LEU A 373 3.45 -10.03 27.02
C LEU A 373 4.18 -10.92 26.03
N ASP A 374 4.05 -12.23 26.26
CA ASP A 374 4.66 -13.25 25.40
C ASP A 374 4.24 -13.09 23.93
N PHE A 375 5.24 -13.25 23.06
CA PHE A 375 5.12 -13.19 21.61
C PHE A 375 4.73 -11.81 21.04
N PHE A 376 4.87 -10.73 21.80
CA PHE A 376 4.76 -9.39 21.24
C PHE A 376 5.78 -9.16 20.11
N ARG A 377 5.31 -8.55 19.02
CA ARG A 377 6.08 -8.31 17.78
C ARG A 377 5.88 -6.89 17.25
N GLY A 378 5.49 -5.96 18.12
CA GLY A 378 5.12 -4.60 17.75
C GLY A 378 3.61 -4.43 17.58
N LEU A 379 3.19 -3.18 17.39
CA LEU A 379 1.80 -2.82 17.12
C LEU A 379 1.37 -3.27 15.72
N SER A 380 0.06 -3.45 15.51
CA SER A 380 -0.53 -3.74 14.20
C SER A 380 -0.98 -2.50 13.42
N PHE A 381 -0.95 -1.33 14.05
CA PHE A 381 -1.10 0.00 13.47
C PHE A 381 -0.71 1.05 14.54
N PRO A 382 -0.45 2.33 14.19
CA PRO A 382 -0.24 3.38 15.18
C PRO A 382 -1.45 3.51 16.10
N THR A 383 -1.26 3.49 17.42
CA THR A 383 -2.36 3.59 18.38
C THR A 383 -3.13 4.89 18.19
N ILE A 384 -4.44 4.77 17.97
CA ILE A 384 -5.36 5.92 18.00
C ILE A 384 -5.73 6.17 19.46
N SER A 385 -5.17 7.22 20.03
CA SER A 385 -5.50 7.72 21.36
C SER A 385 -5.99 9.14 21.22
N ALA A 386 -7.27 9.36 21.52
CA ALA A 386 -7.95 10.61 21.23
C ALA A 386 -8.90 10.99 22.38
N THR A 387 -8.90 12.26 22.78
CA THR A 387 -9.81 12.80 23.80
C THR A 387 -10.53 14.05 23.29
N GLY A 388 -11.76 14.27 23.76
CA GLY A 388 -12.57 15.43 23.36
C GLY A 388 -12.75 15.54 21.84
N PRO A 389 -12.54 16.72 21.23
CA PRO A 389 -12.71 16.93 19.78
C PRO A 389 -11.85 16.04 18.89
N ASN A 390 -10.68 15.58 19.39
CA ASN A 390 -9.81 14.68 18.63
C ASN A 390 -10.48 13.34 18.35
N GLY A 391 -11.40 12.89 19.23
CA GLY A 391 -12.18 11.66 19.05
C GLY A 391 -13.11 11.67 17.83
N ALA A 392 -13.39 12.84 17.23
CA ALA A 392 -14.16 12.94 15.99
C ALA A 392 -13.32 12.68 14.71
N ILE A 393 -11.99 12.62 14.83
CA ILE A 393 -11.07 12.39 13.71
C ILE A 393 -10.75 10.89 13.64
N ILE A 394 -11.30 10.21 12.62
CA ILE A 394 -11.31 8.74 12.53
C ILE A 394 -9.90 8.13 12.61
N HIS A 395 -8.92 8.72 11.93
CA HIS A 395 -7.52 8.29 11.95
C HIS A 395 -6.64 9.33 12.65
N TYR A 396 -7.09 9.85 13.80
CA TYR A 396 -6.27 10.72 14.63
C TYR A 396 -5.00 9.99 15.05
N GLN A 397 -3.87 10.67 14.91
CA GLN A 397 -2.59 10.20 15.42
C GLN A 397 -2.04 11.26 16.39
N PRO A 398 -1.89 10.94 17.68
CA PRO A 398 -1.32 11.87 18.65
C PRO A 398 0.12 12.22 18.28
N GLU A 399 0.47 13.50 18.33
CA GLU A 399 1.85 13.99 18.16
C GLU A 399 2.34 14.65 19.45
N PRO A 400 3.59 14.44 19.87
CA PRO A 400 4.12 14.98 21.13
C PRO A 400 3.95 16.50 21.29
N ASN A 401 3.91 17.25 20.18
CA ASN A 401 3.80 18.71 20.17
C ASN A 401 2.35 19.23 20.09
N ASP A 402 1.35 18.36 19.91
CA ASP A 402 -0.07 18.72 19.74
C ASP A 402 -1.02 17.76 20.49
N CYS A 403 -0.50 17.10 21.52
CA CYS A 403 -1.23 16.11 22.32
C CYS A 403 -2.17 16.80 23.32
N ALA A 404 -3.47 16.47 23.28
CA ALA A 404 -4.43 16.96 24.25
C ALA A 404 -4.31 16.22 25.59
N ILE A 405 -4.67 16.90 26.68
CA ILE A 405 -4.74 16.30 28.02
C ILE A 405 -6.00 15.44 28.13
N VAL A 406 -5.83 14.18 28.53
CA VAL A 406 -6.90 13.23 28.78
C VAL A 406 -7.65 13.65 30.03
N ARG A 407 -8.95 13.94 29.91
CA ARG A 407 -9.79 14.38 31.01
C ARG A 407 -10.81 13.32 31.39
N ARG A 408 -11.11 13.23 32.69
CA ARG A 408 -12.06 12.27 33.25
C ARG A 408 -13.48 12.40 32.69
N ASP A 409 -13.92 13.62 32.41
CA ASP A 409 -15.24 13.91 31.83
C ASP A 409 -15.32 13.64 30.31
N GLN A 410 -14.21 13.25 29.70
CA GLN A 410 -14.07 13.05 28.25
C GLN A 410 -13.47 11.68 27.89
N ALA A 411 -13.14 10.85 28.88
CA ALA A 411 -12.71 9.47 28.69
C ALA A 411 -13.96 8.57 28.64
N GLY A 412 -14.27 8.06 27.45
CA GLY A 412 -15.36 7.10 27.21
C GLY A 412 -14.90 5.66 27.30
#